data_AF-A0ABD2JI78-F1
#
_entry.id   AF-A0ABD2JI78-F1
#
_cell.length_a   1.000
_cell.length_b   1.000
_cell.length_c   1.000
_cell.angle_alpha   90.00
_cell.angle_beta   90.00
_cell.angle_gamma   90.00
#
_symmetry.space_group_name_H-M   'P 1'
#
loop_
_entity.id
_entity.type
_entity.pdbx_description
1 polymer ?
#
loop_
_entity_poly.entity_id
_entity_poly.type
_entity_poly.pdbx_seq_one_letter_code
_entity_poly.pdbx_strand_id
1 'polypeptide(L)'
;MGSSLCKPRDEPNKSRIIKTSSWVSNENENPFERSFAKKERICLRETFQRLADPKEVIGLIFVDFVNEICPELKRLFGVDRAPKATMLKMPKLGGHVARMADFIEQMTLMIGFTENLVGAWQLVRKTGRLHAKVPFLEQNQSQMGRNYIAMVNDYFIVNFVPFLTGEKSDPSAEANKGDEAAERKRARLCHTNYSQQTVAEVWRRFFTLCTAQMTEAFEFERQKCLNADNQKTLAPHQHAEEAERRRRINIEKANELEALPQPKDRRQEELFEDPF
;
A
#
# COMPACT_ATOMS: atom_id res chain seq x y z
N MET A 1 -3.25 -59.77 -32.19
CA MET A 1 -2.24 -59.49 -33.24
C MET A 1 -2.64 -58.16 -33.86
N GLY A 2 -2.01 -57.03 -33.51
CA GLY A 2 -0.83 -56.46 -34.20
C GLY A 2 -1.31 -55.76 -35.49
N SER A 3 -0.96 -54.53 -35.85
CA SER A 3 0.05 -53.57 -35.41
C SER A 3 -0.06 -52.32 -36.33
N SER A 4 0.29 -51.13 -35.81
CA SER A 4 0.93 -50.01 -36.53
C SER A 4 0.04 -49.20 -37.52
N LEU A 5 0.06 -47.86 -37.61
CA LEU A 5 1.19 -46.93 -37.63
C LEU A 5 0.78 -45.52 -37.17
N CYS A 6 1.56 -44.94 -36.27
CA CYS A 6 1.65 -43.50 -36.05
C CYS A 6 2.31 -42.79 -37.25
N LYS A 7 1.88 -41.55 -37.53
CA LYS A 7 2.78 -40.47 -37.97
C LYS A 7 2.44 -39.18 -37.20
N PRO A 8 3.44 -38.41 -36.73
CA PRO A 8 3.25 -37.20 -35.95
C PRO A 8 2.99 -36.01 -36.87
N ARG A 9 2.15 -35.06 -36.44
CA ARG A 9 2.09 -33.73 -37.03
C ARG A 9 2.86 -32.79 -36.12
N ASP A 10 4.00 -32.34 -36.60
CA ASP A 10 4.78 -31.26 -36.01
C ASP A 10 3.91 -30.00 -35.94
N GLU A 11 3.44 -29.65 -34.74
CA GLU A 11 3.10 -28.27 -34.42
C GLU A 11 3.84 -27.84 -33.16
N PRO A 12 4.45 -26.64 -33.19
CA PRO A 12 5.43 -26.24 -32.20
C PRO A 12 4.74 -26.02 -30.86
N ASN A 13 5.32 -26.64 -29.83
CA ASN A 13 5.27 -26.27 -28.42
C ASN A 13 4.68 -24.87 -28.14
N LYS A 14 3.34 -24.76 -28.11
CA LYS A 14 2.68 -23.77 -27.27
C LYS A 14 2.71 -24.34 -25.88
N SER A 15 3.88 -24.22 -25.24
CA SER A 15 3.97 -24.30 -23.80
C SER A 15 2.86 -23.39 -23.26
N ARG A 16 1.88 -24.01 -22.63
CA ARG A 16 0.86 -23.32 -21.87
C ARG A 16 1.62 -22.71 -20.69
N ILE A 17 2.21 -21.55 -20.93
CA ILE A 17 2.77 -20.70 -19.89
C ILE A 17 1.60 -20.47 -18.95
N ILE A 18 1.61 -21.21 -17.85
CA ILE A 18 0.88 -20.84 -16.64
C ILE A 18 1.45 -19.46 -16.33
N LYS A 19 0.71 -18.42 -16.69
CA LYS A 19 0.96 -17.04 -16.26
C LYS A 19 0.85 -17.06 -14.75
N THR A 20 1.96 -17.36 -14.09
CA THR A 20 2.16 -17.01 -12.70
C THR A 20 1.89 -15.51 -12.60
N SER A 21 0.98 -15.16 -11.71
CA SER A 21 0.35 -13.87 -11.51
C SER A 21 1.33 -12.81 -11.01
N SER A 22 2.34 -12.53 -11.82
CA SER A 22 3.30 -11.47 -11.62
C SER A 22 2.98 -10.42 -12.66
N TRP A 23 2.26 -9.38 -12.26
CA TRP A 23 2.17 -8.14 -13.03
C TRP A 23 3.56 -7.49 -12.99
N VAL A 24 4.52 -8.08 -13.69
CA VAL A 24 5.81 -7.49 -13.98
C VAL A 24 5.61 -6.77 -15.30
N SER A 25 5.43 -5.46 -15.16
CA SER A 25 5.68 -4.40 -16.14
C SER A 25 5.36 -4.72 -17.60
N ASN A 26 4.13 -4.41 -18.00
CA ASN A 26 3.98 -3.61 -19.23
C ASN A 26 3.79 -2.17 -18.77
N GLU A 27 4.80 -1.31 -18.95
CA GLU A 27 4.74 0.13 -18.64
C GLU A 27 3.52 0.78 -19.30
N ASN A 28 3.22 0.33 -20.52
CA ASN A 28 2.06 0.78 -21.29
C ASN A 28 0.72 0.61 -20.59
N GLU A 29 0.54 -0.21 -19.53
CA GLU A 29 -0.72 -0.43 -18.83
C GLU A 29 -0.86 0.32 -17.50
N ASN A 30 0.17 1.02 -17.04
CA ASN A 30 0.15 1.66 -15.74
C ASN A 30 -0.93 2.77 -15.65
N PRO A 31 -1.94 2.64 -14.78
CA PRO A 31 -3.03 3.61 -14.71
C PRO A 31 -2.57 4.99 -14.25
N PHE A 32 -1.49 5.10 -13.47
CA PHE A 32 -0.96 6.40 -13.04
C PHE A 32 -0.21 7.13 -14.16
N GLU A 33 0.33 6.40 -15.13
CA GLU A 33 0.96 6.98 -16.31
C GLU A 33 -0.09 7.46 -17.31
N ARG A 34 -1.11 6.63 -17.56
CA ARG A 34 -2.19 6.94 -18.50
C ARG A 34 -3.12 8.06 -18.02
N SER A 35 -3.33 8.19 -16.72
CA SER A 35 -4.37 9.08 -16.17
C SER A 35 -3.87 10.46 -15.74
N PHE A 36 -2.55 10.65 -15.66
CA PHE A 36 -1.94 11.90 -15.22
C PHE A 36 -0.85 12.38 -16.16
N ALA A 37 -1.02 13.60 -16.68
CA ALA A 37 0.06 14.33 -17.31
C ALA A 37 1.14 14.69 -16.28
N LYS A 38 2.38 14.92 -16.73
CA LYS A 38 3.51 15.26 -15.84
C LYS A 38 3.22 16.44 -14.90
N LYS A 39 2.57 17.49 -15.41
CA LYS A 39 2.17 18.66 -14.58
C LYS A 39 1.16 18.29 -13.49
N GLU A 40 0.23 17.37 -13.76
CA GLU A 40 -0.76 16.91 -12.78
C GLU A 40 -0.10 16.04 -11.70
N ARG A 41 0.89 15.24 -12.08
CA ARG A 41 1.70 14.48 -11.13
C ARG A 41 2.48 15.39 -10.19
N ILE A 42 3.12 16.44 -10.72
CA ILE A 42 3.81 17.46 -9.92
C ILE A 42 2.80 18.20 -9.01
N CYS A 43 1.60 18.51 -9.51
CA CYS A 43 0.52 19.11 -8.71
C CYS A 43 0.18 18.28 -7.47
N LEU A 44 0.06 16.95 -7.59
CA LEU A 44 -0.15 16.06 -6.43
C LEU A 44 0.95 16.23 -5.38
N ARG A 45 2.22 16.25 -5.81
CA ARG A 45 3.35 16.41 -4.90
C ARG A 45 3.37 17.77 -4.22
N GLU A 46 3.33 18.83 -5.01
CA GLU A 46 3.46 20.19 -4.50
C GLU A 46 2.31 20.55 -3.57
N THR A 47 1.08 20.16 -3.88
CA THR A 47 -0.08 20.46 -3.03
C THR A 47 -0.09 19.65 -1.74
N PHE A 48 0.39 18.40 -1.73
CA PHE A 48 0.57 17.64 -0.49
C PHE A 48 1.63 18.28 0.42
N GLN A 49 2.76 18.70 -0.16
CA GLN A 49 3.87 19.34 0.59
C GLN A 49 3.51 20.73 1.16
N ARG A 50 2.40 21.34 0.74
CA ARG A 50 1.94 22.61 1.32
C ARG A 50 1.36 22.44 2.73
N LEU A 51 0.84 21.25 3.06
CA LEU A 51 0.32 20.95 4.40
C LEU A 51 1.47 20.95 5.43
N ALA A 52 1.23 21.50 6.62
CA ALA A 52 2.21 21.62 7.71
C ALA A 52 2.33 20.28 8.40
N ASP A 53 1.18 19.72 8.78
CA ASP A 53 1.07 18.38 9.34
C ASP A 53 -0.03 17.59 8.62
N PRO A 54 0.30 16.92 7.50
CA PRO A 54 -0.64 16.07 6.81
C PRO A 54 -1.22 14.98 7.71
N LYS A 55 -0.46 14.48 8.70
CA LYS A 55 -0.89 13.40 9.58
C LYS A 55 -1.98 13.86 10.54
N GLU A 56 -1.91 15.10 11.03
CA GLU A 56 -2.98 15.69 11.83
C GLU A 56 -4.28 15.79 11.03
N VAL A 57 -4.23 16.34 9.81
CA VAL A 57 -5.41 16.44 8.93
C VAL A 57 -6.02 15.06 8.63
N ILE A 58 -5.18 14.09 8.26
CA ILE A 58 -5.60 12.71 8.01
C ILE A 58 -6.21 12.08 9.27
N GLY A 59 -5.66 12.37 10.44
CA GLY A 59 -6.15 11.90 11.73
C GLY A 59 -7.56 12.39 12.04
N LEU A 60 -7.82 13.69 11.83
CA LEU A 60 -9.16 14.27 12.01
C LEU A 60 -10.19 13.57 11.10
N ILE A 61 -9.85 13.39 9.82
CA ILE A 61 -10.72 12.74 8.85
C ILE A 61 -11.03 11.29 9.26
N PHE A 62 -10.03 10.53 9.73
CA PHE A 62 -10.26 9.16 10.19
C PHE A 62 -11.12 9.11 11.45
N VAL A 63 -10.91 10.02 12.41
CA VAL A 63 -11.73 10.10 13.62
C VAL A 63 -13.18 10.36 13.24
N ASP A 64 -13.46 11.32 12.37
CA ASP A 64 -14.84 11.59 11.95
C ASP A 64 -15.43 10.43 11.14
N PHE A 65 -14.66 9.84 10.23
CA PHE A 65 -15.10 8.67 9.46
C PHE A 65 -15.54 7.50 10.34
N VAL A 66 -14.73 7.09 11.32
CA VAL A 66 -15.07 5.97 12.21
C VAL A 66 -16.15 6.33 13.23
N ASN A 67 -16.47 7.60 13.44
CA ASN A 67 -17.55 8.00 14.34
C ASN A 67 -18.89 8.16 13.63
N GLU A 68 -18.88 8.68 12.40
CA GLU A 68 -20.07 9.21 11.73
C GLU A 68 -20.47 8.40 10.51
N ILE A 69 -19.52 7.78 9.81
CA ILE A 69 -19.77 7.08 8.55
C ILE A 69 -19.72 5.56 8.72
N CYS A 70 -18.71 5.05 9.42
CA CYS A 70 -18.45 3.62 9.52
C CYS A 70 -18.11 3.20 10.96
N PRO A 71 -19.09 3.30 11.89
CA PRO A 71 -18.87 3.02 13.31
C PRO A 71 -18.48 1.57 13.61
N GLU A 72 -18.78 0.62 12.73
CA GLU A 72 -18.34 -0.76 12.86
C GLU A 72 -16.81 -0.91 12.87
N LEU A 73 -16.08 0.02 12.23
CA LEU A 73 -14.61 0.02 12.23
C LEU A 73 -14.02 0.42 13.58
N LYS A 74 -14.80 1.02 14.50
CA LYS A 74 -14.31 1.35 15.84
C LYS A 74 -13.77 0.10 16.56
N ARG A 75 -14.47 -1.03 16.44
CA ARG A 75 -14.02 -2.30 17.04
C ARG A 75 -12.73 -2.81 16.39
N LEU A 76 -12.62 -2.71 15.06
CA LEU A 76 -11.41 -3.10 14.32
C LEU A 76 -10.19 -2.30 14.80
N PHE A 77 -10.37 -0.99 14.96
CA PHE A 77 -9.33 -0.06 15.40
C PHE A 77 -9.18 0.04 16.94
N GLY A 78 -9.96 -0.71 17.72
CA GLY A 78 -9.89 -0.69 19.18
C GLY A 78 -10.20 0.67 19.81
N VAL A 79 -11.17 1.40 19.24
CA VAL A 79 -11.62 2.73 19.66
C VAL A 79 -13.13 2.77 19.97
N ASP A 80 -13.75 1.61 20.21
CA ASP A 80 -15.18 1.48 20.52
C ASP A 80 -15.59 2.23 21.80
N ARG A 81 -14.71 2.29 22.79
CA ARG A 81 -14.92 2.99 24.07
C ARG A 81 -14.09 4.26 24.23
N ALA A 82 -13.23 4.57 23.27
CA ALA A 82 -12.33 5.72 23.37
C ALA A 82 -13.08 7.02 23.05
N PRO A 83 -12.99 8.08 23.87
CA PRO A 83 -13.45 9.41 23.49
C PRO A 83 -12.78 9.92 22.21
N LYS A 84 -13.48 10.70 21.36
CA LYS A 84 -12.93 11.26 20.10
C LYS A 84 -11.52 11.85 20.29
N ALA A 85 -11.33 12.65 21.34
CA ALA A 85 -10.07 13.35 21.63
C ALA A 85 -8.87 12.43 21.92
N THR A 86 -9.08 11.16 22.29
CA THR A 86 -7.99 10.21 22.59
C THR A 86 -7.85 9.10 21.56
N MET A 87 -8.75 9.01 20.56
CA MET A 87 -8.75 7.95 19.56
C MET A 87 -7.42 7.85 18.80
N LEU A 88 -6.80 8.98 18.45
CA LEU A 88 -5.51 8.99 17.74
C LEU A 88 -4.32 8.51 18.58
N LYS A 89 -4.45 8.48 19.91
CA LYS A 89 -3.45 7.89 20.81
C LYS A 89 -3.56 6.36 20.87
N MET A 90 -4.64 5.79 20.35
CA MET A 90 -4.85 4.35 20.37
C MET A 90 -3.97 3.67 19.30
N PRO A 91 -3.22 2.60 19.64
CA PRO A 91 -2.16 2.07 18.77
C PRO A 91 -2.64 1.68 17.36
N LYS A 92 -3.82 1.06 17.25
CA LYS A 92 -4.34 0.59 15.96
C LYS A 92 -4.82 1.73 15.08
N LEU A 93 -5.62 2.67 15.60
CA LEU A 93 -6.10 3.82 14.82
C LEU A 93 -4.95 4.78 14.50
N GLY A 94 -4.21 5.23 15.52
CA GLY A 94 -3.08 6.15 15.34
C GLY A 94 -2.00 5.56 14.43
N GLY A 95 -1.72 4.27 14.55
CA GLY A 95 -0.82 3.56 13.65
C GLY A 95 -1.37 3.39 12.22
N HIS A 96 -2.69 3.34 12.03
CA HIS A 96 -3.29 3.33 10.69
C HIS A 96 -3.25 4.72 10.04
N VAL A 97 -3.52 5.78 10.81
CA VAL A 97 -3.38 7.19 10.37
C VAL A 97 -1.95 7.48 9.93
N ALA A 98 -0.95 7.08 10.71
CA ALA A 98 0.46 7.22 10.33
C ALA A 98 0.77 6.49 9.00
N ARG A 99 0.33 5.24 8.86
CA ARG A 99 0.51 4.47 7.62
C ARG A 99 -0.20 5.07 6.41
N MET A 100 -1.36 5.72 6.60
CA MET A 100 -2.03 6.43 5.52
C MET A 100 -1.25 7.68 5.11
N ALA A 101 -0.74 8.45 6.07
CA ALA A 101 0.11 9.60 5.79
C ALA A 101 1.37 9.18 5.01
N ASP A 102 2.05 8.13 5.47
CA ASP A 102 3.23 7.58 4.79
C ASP A 102 2.89 7.06 3.39
N PHE A 103 1.73 6.44 3.22
CA PHE A 103 1.26 5.97 1.91
C PHE A 103 1.07 7.14 0.94
N ILE A 104 0.37 8.21 1.34
CA ILE A 104 0.16 9.37 0.46
C ILE A 104 1.49 10.09 0.18
N GLU A 105 2.36 10.25 1.19
CA GLU A 105 3.69 10.85 1.01
C GLU A 105 4.52 10.06 -0.01
N GLN A 106 4.62 8.73 0.14
CA GLN A 106 5.37 7.89 -0.80
C GLN A 106 4.75 7.88 -2.20
N MET A 107 3.43 7.82 -2.29
CA MET A 107 2.73 7.85 -3.59
C MET A 107 2.98 9.16 -4.32
N THR A 108 2.81 10.31 -3.65
CA THR A 108 3.03 11.63 -4.26
C THR A 108 4.51 11.87 -4.59
N LEU A 109 5.44 11.38 -3.77
CA LEU A 109 6.87 11.41 -4.06
C LEU A 109 7.20 10.61 -5.33
N MET A 110 6.72 9.36 -5.42
CA MET A 110 6.98 8.51 -6.58
C MET A 110 6.33 9.02 -7.86
N ILE A 111 5.10 9.52 -7.78
CA ILE A 111 4.34 9.99 -8.94
C ILE A 111 4.86 11.35 -9.42
N GLY A 112 5.03 12.30 -8.49
CA GLY A 112 5.24 13.72 -8.80
C GLY A 112 6.67 14.23 -8.69
N PHE A 113 7.60 13.46 -8.10
CA PHE A 113 8.99 13.88 -7.94
C PHE A 113 9.99 12.92 -8.60
N THR A 114 10.04 11.65 -8.18
CA THR A 114 11.01 10.69 -8.72
C THR A 114 10.58 10.07 -10.05
N GLU A 115 9.33 10.30 -10.47
CA GLU A 115 8.69 9.68 -11.64
C GLU A 115 8.75 8.14 -11.65
N ASN A 116 8.88 7.52 -10.46
CA ASN A 116 8.81 6.06 -10.29
C ASN A 116 7.36 5.56 -10.33
N LEU A 117 6.72 5.65 -11.49
CA LEU A 117 5.32 5.28 -11.68
C LEU A 117 5.07 3.79 -11.46
N VAL A 118 6.05 2.95 -11.82
CA VAL A 118 5.99 1.49 -11.58
C VAL A 118 5.98 1.21 -10.08
N GLY A 119 6.84 1.86 -9.30
CA GLY A 119 6.88 1.75 -7.84
C GLY A 119 5.59 2.21 -7.18
N ALA A 120 5.00 3.32 -7.65
CA ALA A 120 3.70 3.79 -7.17
C ALA A 120 2.58 2.76 -7.43
N TRP A 121 2.55 2.18 -8.63
CA TRP A 121 1.58 1.16 -8.98
C TRP A 121 1.75 -0.12 -8.16
N GLN A 122 2.99 -0.54 -7.93
CA GLN A 122 3.30 -1.69 -7.07
C GLN A 122 2.91 -1.43 -5.62
N LEU A 123 3.16 -0.23 -5.09
CA LEU A 123 2.83 0.16 -3.72
C LEU A 123 1.32 0.08 -3.49
N VAL A 124 0.51 0.73 -4.33
CA VAL A 124 -0.96 0.73 -4.15
C VAL A 124 -1.54 -0.68 -4.23
N ARG A 125 -1.09 -1.52 -5.17
CA ARG A 125 -1.55 -2.90 -5.28
C ARG A 125 -1.07 -3.74 -4.10
N LYS A 126 0.16 -3.54 -3.62
CA LYS A 126 0.68 -4.22 -2.42
C LYS A 126 -0.17 -3.88 -1.20
N THR A 127 -0.53 -2.61 -1.03
CA THR A 127 -1.41 -2.16 0.05
C THR A 127 -2.77 -2.86 -0.04
N GLY A 128 -3.38 -2.95 -1.23
CA GLY A 128 -4.63 -3.71 -1.43
C GLY A 128 -4.51 -5.18 -1.01
N ARG A 129 -3.46 -5.88 -1.45
CA ARG A 129 -3.20 -7.29 -1.05
C ARG A 129 -3.00 -7.47 0.46
N LEU A 130 -2.35 -6.52 1.13
CA LEU A 130 -2.18 -6.56 2.59
C LEU A 130 -3.51 -6.41 3.33
N HIS A 131 -4.45 -5.62 2.79
CA HIS A 131 -5.78 -5.47 3.38
C HIS A 131 -6.62 -6.74 3.24
N ALA A 132 -6.40 -7.58 2.22
CA ALA A 132 -7.05 -8.89 2.08
C ALA A 132 -6.74 -9.84 3.24
N LYS A 133 -5.66 -9.59 4.00
CA LYS A 133 -5.28 -10.38 5.18
C LYS A 133 -5.92 -9.86 6.48
N VAL A 134 -6.72 -8.80 6.42
CA VAL A 134 -7.45 -8.28 7.58
C VAL A 134 -8.76 -9.06 7.68
N PRO A 135 -9.00 -9.88 8.73
CA PRO A 135 -10.15 -10.79 8.77
C PRO A 135 -11.51 -10.09 8.61
N PHE A 136 -11.64 -8.89 9.17
CA PHE A 136 -12.85 -8.08 8.99
C PHE A 136 -13.09 -7.75 7.51
N LEU A 137 -12.07 -7.28 6.80
CA LEU A 137 -12.22 -6.93 5.39
C LEU A 137 -12.38 -8.18 4.52
N GLU A 138 -11.65 -9.26 4.79
CA GLU A 138 -11.80 -10.52 4.06
C GLU A 138 -13.28 -10.97 3.99
N GLN A 139 -13.98 -10.90 5.13
CA GLN A 139 -15.37 -11.32 5.27
C GLN A 139 -16.38 -10.29 4.74
N ASN A 140 -16.12 -9.00 4.96
CA ASN A 140 -17.13 -7.95 4.77
C ASN A 140 -16.90 -7.10 3.50
N GLN A 141 -15.71 -7.12 2.92
CA GLN A 141 -15.41 -6.35 1.69
C GLN A 141 -16.25 -6.88 0.52
N SER A 142 -16.93 -5.95 -0.14
CA SER A 142 -17.88 -6.18 -1.25
C SER A 142 -19.13 -6.98 -0.84
N GLN A 143 -19.29 -7.31 0.45
CA GLN A 143 -20.51 -7.94 0.97
C GLN A 143 -21.66 -6.93 0.90
N MET A 144 -22.79 -7.33 0.32
CA MET A 144 -23.97 -6.45 0.10
C MET A 144 -23.61 -5.13 -0.62
N GLY A 145 -22.58 -5.14 -1.47
CA GLY A 145 -22.13 -3.95 -2.21
C GLY A 145 -21.28 -2.97 -1.39
N ARG A 146 -20.89 -3.28 -0.16
CA ARG A 146 -20.04 -2.39 0.66
C ARG A 146 -18.57 -2.54 0.32
N ASN A 147 -18.00 -1.54 -0.34
CA ASN A 147 -16.55 -1.44 -0.56
C ASN A 147 -15.95 -0.48 0.48
N TYR A 148 -15.33 -1.01 1.54
CA TYR A 148 -14.75 -0.20 2.62
C TYR A 148 -13.57 0.67 2.14
N ILE A 149 -12.80 0.19 1.15
CA ILE A 149 -11.72 0.95 0.53
C ILE A 149 -12.28 2.19 -0.18
N ALA A 150 -13.35 2.00 -0.96
CA ALA A 150 -14.05 3.10 -1.63
C ALA A 150 -14.64 4.08 -0.62
N MET A 151 -15.34 3.59 0.42
CA MET A 151 -15.91 4.45 1.46
C MET A 151 -14.88 5.36 2.12
N VAL A 152 -13.69 4.85 2.45
CA VAL A 152 -12.61 5.67 3.01
C VAL A 152 -12.14 6.69 1.97
N ASN A 153 -11.80 6.27 0.75
CA ASN A 153 -11.26 7.17 -0.26
C ASN A 153 -12.27 8.23 -0.73
N ASP A 154 -13.55 7.89 -0.84
CA ASP A 154 -14.63 8.83 -1.17
C ASP A 154 -14.80 9.87 -0.05
N TYR A 155 -14.68 9.44 1.21
CA TYR A 155 -14.70 10.37 2.33
C TYR A 155 -13.46 11.30 2.35
N PHE A 156 -12.29 10.79 1.94
CA PHE A 156 -11.09 11.61 1.74
C PHE A 156 -11.25 12.58 0.57
N ILE A 157 -11.89 12.20 -0.53
CA ILE A 157 -12.17 13.12 -1.64
C ILE A 157 -12.99 14.32 -1.15
N VAL A 158 -13.96 14.11 -0.27
CA VAL A 158 -14.82 15.19 0.26
C VAL A 158 -14.11 16.01 1.34
N ASN A 159 -13.31 15.38 2.21
CA ASN A 159 -12.81 16.04 3.42
C ASN A 159 -11.32 16.39 3.40
N PHE A 160 -10.49 15.68 2.64
CA PHE A 160 -9.05 15.94 2.53
C PHE A 160 -8.73 16.96 1.43
N VAL A 161 -9.39 16.84 0.28
CA VAL A 161 -9.17 17.71 -0.89
C VAL A 161 -9.35 19.19 -0.58
N PRO A 162 -10.34 19.64 0.20
CA PRO A 162 -10.46 21.05 0.56
C PRO A 162 -9.24 21.65 1.29
N PHE A 163 -8.47 20.85 2.02
CA PHE A 163 -7.21 21.33 2.62
C PHE A 163 -6.11 21.51 1.56
N LEU A 164 -6.11 20.65 0.53
CA LEU A 164 -5.14 20.69 -0.57
C LEU A 164 -5.44 21.84 -1.56
N THR A 165 -6.71 22.21 -1.73
CA THR A 165 -7.14 23.37 -2.53
C THR A 165 -6.96 24.69 -1.77
N GLY A 166 -6.76 24.64 -0.46
CA GLY A 166 -6.71 25.81 0.42
C GLY A 166 -8.09 26.38 0.78
N GLU A 167 -9.18 25.68 0.47
CA GLU A 167 -10.53 26.04 0.90
C GLU A 167 -10.72 25.85 2.42
N LYS A 168 -10.10 24.82 3.00
CA LYS A 168 -10.01 24.62 4.45
C LYS A 168 -8.59 24.93 4.91
N SER A 169 -8.48 25.63 6.03
CA SER A 169 -7.22 25.92 6.68
C SER A 169 -6.67 24.70 7.41
N ASP A 170 -5.36 24.51 7.33
CA ASP A 170 -4.65 23.47 8.07
C ASP A 170 -4.62 23.81 9.58
N PRO A 171 -5.14 22.95 10.47
CA PRO A 171 -5.22 23.21 11.90
C PRO A 171 -3.87 23.58 12.53
N SER A 172 -2.78 22.92 12.12
CA SER A 172 -1.44 23.19 12.66
C SER A 172 -0.86 24.48 12.08
N ALA A 173 -1.28 24.88 10.88
CA ALA A 173 -0.91 26.17 10.31
C ALA A 173 -1.60 27.34 11.05
N GLU A 174 -2.84 27.15 11.49
CA GLU A 174 -3.56 28.15 12.29
C GLU A 174 -2.98 28.34 13.68
N ALA A 175 -2.57 27.25 14.33
CA ALA A 175 -1.89 27.31 15.64
C ALA A 175 -0.53 28.03 15.58
N ASN A 176 0.12 28.03 14.41
CA ASN A 176 1.46 28.59 14.20
C ASN A 176 1.46 29.99 13.52
N LYS A 177 0.32 30.68 13.42
CA LYS A 177 0.19 32.04 12.85
C LYS A 177 1.04 33.13 13.52
N GLY A 178 1.78 32.80 14.58
CA GLY A 178 2.75 33.71 15.22
C GLY A 178 4.16 33.69 14.62
N ASP A 179 4.48 32.81 13.67
CA ASP A 179 5.85 32.62 13.17
C ASP A 179 6.00 33.04 11.69
N GLU A 180 6.17 34.36 11.47
CA GLU A 180 6.28 34.99 10.14
C GLU A 180 7.40 34.40 9.25
N ALA A 181 8.42 33.78 9.85
CA ALA A 181 9.54 33.18 9.13
C ALA A 181 9.14 31.86 8.42
N ALA A 182 8.27 31.07 9.04
CA ALA A 182 7.72 29.84 8.44
C ALA A 182 6.77 30.17 7.27
N GLU A 183 6.00 31.25 7.40
CA GLU A 183 5.07 31.74 6.38
C GLU A 183 5.82 32.22 5.12
N ARG A 184 6.93 32.96 5.28
CA ARG A 184 7.79 33.40 4.16
C ARG A 184 8.52 32.26 3.46
N LYS A 185 8.82 31.15 4.15
CA LYS A 185 9.41 29.94 3.53
C LYS A 185 8.36 29.16 2.73
N ARG A 186 7.14 29.02 3.27
CA ARG A 186 5.99 28.41 2.58
C ARG A 186 5.58 29.18 1.32
N ALA A 187 5.50 30.50 1.40
CA ALA A 187 5.16 31.34 0.25
C ALA A 187 6.15 31.21 -0.92
N ARG A 188 7.43 30.94 -0.63
CA ARG A 188 8.47 30.74 -1.66
C ARG A 188 8.45 29.36 -2.32
N LEU A 189 7.80 28.35 -1.75
CA LEU A 189 7.62 27.02 -2.37
C LEU A 189 6.36 26.93 -3.26
N CYS A 190 5.47 27.94 -3.20
CA CYS A 190 4.18 27.97 -3.90
C CYS A 190 4.23 28.57 -5.34
N HIS A 191 5.31 28.37 -6.10
CA HIS A 191 5.51 29.03 -7.41
C HIS A 191 4.64 28.49 -8.56
N THR A 192 3.71 27.57 -8.30
CA THR A 192 2.78 27.03 -9.30
C THR A 192 1.34 27.29 -8.89
N ASN A 193 0.73 28.32 -9.49
CA ASN A 193 -0.67 28.71 -9.30
C ASN A 193 -1.59 27.69 -10.00
N TYR A 194 -1.75 26.50 -9.42
CA TYR A 194 -2.84 25.61 -9.81
C TYR A 194 -4.16 26.23 -9.38
N SER A 195 -5.17 26.21 -10.26
CA SER A 195 -6.53 26.57 -9.84
C SER A 195 -7.06 25.56 -8.82
N GLN A 196 -7.93 26.00 -7.91
CA GLN A 196 -8.57 25.11 -6.93
C GLN A 196 -9.26 23.93 -7.61
N GLN A 197 -9.94 24.19 -8.73
CA GLN A 197 -10.59 23.18 -9.54
C GLN A 197 -9.60 22.13 -10.06
N THR A 198 -8.46 22.57 -10.61
CA THR A 198 -7.41 21.65 -11.10
C THR A 198 -6.90 20.75 -9.97
N VAL A 199 -6.60 21.32 -8.80
CA VAL A 199 -6.15 20.55 -7.63
C VAL A 199 -7.22 19.52 -7.25
N ALA A 200 -8.48 19.95 -7.14
CA ALA A 200 -9.58 19.06 -6.74
C ALA A 200 -9.79 17.90 -7.72
N GLU A 201 -9.78 18.16 -9.03
CA GLU A 201 -9.96 17.15 -10.08
C GLU A 201 -8.81 16.14 -10.12
N VAL A 202 -7.57 16.61 -9.97
CA VAL A 202 -6.37 15.77 -9.95
C VAL A 202 -6.40 14.84 -8.72
N TRP A 203 -6.69 15.37 -7.53
CA TRP A 203 -6.78 14.56 -6.31
C TRP A 203 -7.95 13.58 -6.31
N ARG A 204 -9.11 13.98 -6.87
CA ARG A 204 -10.25 13.08 -7.05
C ARG A 204 -9.87 11.89 -7.92
N ARG A 205 -9.21 12.12 -9.06
CA ARG A 205 -8.70 11.04 -9.92
C ARG A 205 -7.70 10.16 -9.18
N PHE A 206 -6.82 10.75 -8.37
CA PHE A 206 -5.82 10.00 -7.59
C PHE A 206 -6.49 9.01 -6.63
N PHE A 207 -7.41 9.46 -5.79
CA PHE A 207 -8.14 8.58 -4.87
C PHE A 207 -9.03 7.56 -5.58
N THR A 208 -9.63 7.93 -6.72
CA THR A 208 -10.42 7.01 -7.55
C THR A 208 -9.57 5.86 -8.09
N LEU A 209 -8.38 6.18 -8.61
CA LEU A 209 -7.43 5.17 -9.10
C LEU A 209 -6.87 4.30 -7.97
N CYS A 210 -6.54 4.91 -6.82
CA CYS A 210 -6.14 4.16 -5.64
C CYS A 210 -7.23 3.16 -5.22
N THR A 211 -8.50 3.60 -5.19
CA THR A 211 -9.64 2.72 -4.91
C THR A 211 -9.72 1.55 -5.88
N ALA A 212 -9.67 1.82 -7.19
CA ALA A 212 -9.75 0.79 -8.21
C ALA A 212 -8.60 -0.24 -8.07
N GLN A 213 -7.36 0.24 -7.96
CA GLN A 213 -6.18 -0.62 -7.88
C GLN A 213 -6.09 -1.40 -6.57
N MET A 214 -6.46 -0.79 -5.44
CA MET A 214 -6.50 -1.49 -4.17
C MET A 214 -7.62 -2.54 -4.14
N THR A 215 -8.81 -2.22 -4.64
CA THR A 215 -9.96 -3.14 -4.68
C THR A 215 -9.65 -4.34 -5.56
N GLU A 216 -9.15 -4.13 -6.78
CA GLU A 216 -8.81 -5.21 -7.69
C GLU A 216 -7.72 -6.13 -7.10
N ALA A 217 -6.65 -5.55 -6.53
CA ALA A 217 -5.58 -6.32 -5.90
C ALA A 217 -6.04 -7.06 -4.63
N PHE A 218 -6.95 -6.45 -3.86
CA PHE A 218 -7.59 -7.07 -2.70
C PHE A 218 -8.37 -8.31 -3.14
N GLU A 219 -9.27 -8.17 -4.11
CA GLU A 219 -10.16 -9.24 -4.57
C GLU A 219 -9.37 -10.41 -5.16
N PHE A 220 -8.33 -10.09 -5.94
CA PHE A 220 -7.43 -11.10 -6.49
C PHE A 220 -6.71 -11.90 -5.38
N GLU A 221 -6.18 -11.22 -4.37
CA GLU A 221 -5.47 -11.90 -3.26
C GLU A 221 -6.44 -12.71 -2.39
N ARG A 222 -7.64 -12.19 -2.11
CA ARG A 222 -8.69 -12.91 -1.38
C ARG A 222 -9.05 -14.21 -2.09
N GLN A 223 -9.33 -14.15 -3.40
CA GLN A 223 -9.67 -15.34 -4.17
C GLN A 223 -8.53 -16.35 -4.20
N LYS A 224 -7.28 -15.89 -4.27
CA LYS A 224 -6.10 -16.74 -4.22
C LYS A 224 -5.99 -17.48 -2.87
N CYS A 225 -6.23 -16.81 -1.76
CA CYS A 225 -6.26 -17.43 -0.44
C CYS A 225 -7.38 -18.49 -0.33
N LEU A 226 -8.60 -18.15 -0.75
CA LEU A 226 -9.73 -19.09 -0.76
C LEU A 226 -9.44 -20.34 -1.60
N ASN A 227 -8.85 -20.16 -2.78
CA ASN A 227 -8.47 -21.28 -3.64
C ASN A 227 -7.40 -22.18 -3.00
N ALA A 228 -6.40 -21.58 -2.34
CA ALA A 228 -5.36 -22.33 -1.63
C ALA A 228 -5.92 -23.12 -0.45
N ASP A 229 -6.88 -22.57 0.28
CA ASP A 229 -7.53 -23.27 1.40
C ASP A 229 -8.45 -24.39 0.91
N ASN A 230 -9.21 -24.17 -0.16
CA ASN A 230 -10.00 -25.22 -0.81
C ASN A 230 -9.11 -26.38 -1.30
N GLN A 231 -7.95 -26.08 -1.88
CA GLN A 231 -7.00 -27.12 -2.30
C GLN A 231 -6.49 -27.94 -1.11
N LYS A 232 -6.21 -27.29 0.03
CA LYS A 232 -5.84 -28.00 1.28
C LYS A 232 -6.94 -28.92 1.78
N THR A 233 -8.19 -28.50 1.68
CA THR A 233 -9.34 -29.32 2.09
C THR A 233 -9.56 -30.51 1.15
N LEU A 234 -9.39 -30.32 -0.16
CA LEU A 234 -9.65 -31.35 -1.16
C LEU A 234 -8.51 -32.37 -1.30
N ALA A 235 -7.27 -31.98 -1.04
CA ALA A 235 -6.10 -32.85 -1.15
C ALA A 235 -5.11 -32.66 0.02
N PRO A 236 -5.51 -32.94 1.28
CA PRO A 236 -4.69 -32.67 2.45
C PRO A 236 -3.37 -33.46 2.48
N HIS A 237 -3.36 -34.67 1.89
CA HIS A 237 -2.16 -35.50 1.78
C HIS A 237 -1.05 -34.85 0.94
N GLN A 238 -1.39 -34.16 -0.15
CA GLN A 238 -0.41 -33.47 -1.01
C GLN A 238 0.31 -32.35 -0.25
N HIS A 239 -0.40 -31.63 0.61
CA HIS A 239 0.20 -30.57 1.43
C HIS A 239 1.02 -31.10 2.59
N ALA A 240 0.63 -32.24 3.19
CA ALA A 240 1.43 -32.91 4.21
C ALA A 240 2.79 -33.36 3.63
N GLU A 241 2.77 -33.99 2.45
CA GLU A 241 3.98 -34.42 1.74
C GLU A 241 4.86 -33.23 1.29
N GLU A 242 4.26 -32.15 0.79
CA GLU A 242 5.00 -30.93 0.45
C GLU A 242 5.62 -30.25 1.67
N ALA A 243 4.91 -30.20 2.79
CA ALA A 243 5.42 -29.63 4.04
C ALA A 243 6.58 -30.46 4.61
N GLU A 244 6.49 -31.79 4.52
CA GLU A 244 7.56 -32.70 4.91
C GLU A 244 8.78 -32.55 3.98
N ARG A 245 8.56 -32.47 2.66
CA ARG A 245 9.62 -32.19 1.68
C ARG A 245 10.31 -30.84 1.96
N ARG A 246 9.56 -29.78 2.26
CA ARG A 246 10.12 -28.47 2.62
C ARG A 246 10.91 -28.52 3.93
N ARG A 247 10.45 -29.27 4.93
CA ARG A 247 11.21 -29.49 6.18
C ARG A 247 12.54 -30.17 5.90
N ARG A 248 12.55 -31.23 5.08
CA ARG A 248 13.79 -31.94 4.71
C ARG A 248 14.80 -31.01 4.03
N ILE A 249 14.36 -30.21 3.06
CA ILE A 249 15.23 -29.23 2.37
C ILE A 249 15.78 -28.17 3.33
N ASN A 250 14.97 -27.67 4.27
CA ASN A 250 15.44 -26.67 5.23
C ASN A 250 16.44 -27.24 6.23
N ILE A 251 16.26 -28.50 6.64
CA ILE A 251 17.23 -29.21 7.50
C ILE A 251 18.53 -29.44 6.73
N GLU A 252 18.46 -29.85 5.47
CA GLU A 252 19.62 -30.05 4.60
C GLU A 252 20.41 -28.75 4.42
N LYS A 253 19.74 -27.63 4.14
CA LYS A 253 20.39 -26.30 4.06
C LYS A 253 20.98 -25.82 5.37
N ALA A 254 20.33 -26.10 6.50
CA ALA A 254 20.88 -25.77 7.81
C ALA A 254 22.14 -26.58 8.11
N ASN A 255 22.13 -27.87 7.79
CA ASN A 255 23.27 -28.76 7.94
C ASN A 255 24.42 -28.38 6.98
N GLU A 256 24.13 -27.95 5.75
CA GLU A 256 25.14 -27.42 4.82
C GLU A 256 25.80 -26.14 5.36
N LEU A 257 25.03 -25.26 6.01
CA LEU A 257 25.57 -24.05 6.64
C LEU A 257 26.45 -24.38 7.86
N GLU A 258 26.09 -25.40 8.63
CA GLU A 258 26.85 -25.86 9.80
C GLU A 258 28.09 -26.68 9.41
N ALA A 259 28.08 -27.31 8.23
CA ALA A 259 29.20 -28.03 7.65
C ALA A 259 30.25 -27.13 6.98
N LEU A 260 30.01 -25.81 6.88
CA LEU A 260 31.03 -24.87 6.43
C LEU A 260 32.13 -24.76 7.49
N PRO A 261 33.42 -24.90 7.12
CA PRO A 261 34.51 -24.79 8.07
C PRO A 261 34.49 -23.40 8.71
N GLN A 262 34.32 -23.34 10.04
CA GLN A 262 34.48 -22.09 10.76
C GLN A 262 35.91 -21.56 10.52
N PRO A 263 36.08 -20.26 10.22
CA PRO A 263 37.39 -19.68 10.07
C PRO A 263 38.16 -19.83 11.39
N LYS A 264 39.15 -20.73 11.38
CA LYS A 264 40.18 -20.84 12.42
C LYS A 264 41.11 -19.64 12.27
N ASP A 265 40.70 -18.49 12.80
CA ASP A 265 41.59 -17.45 13.33
C ASP A 265 40.75 -16.28 13.82
N ARG A 266 40.22 -16.39 15.05
CA ARG A 266 40.00 -15.19 15.86
C ARG A 266 41.33 -14.85 16.51
N ARG A 267 42.19 -14.12 15.80
CA ARG A 267 43.19 -13.29 16.49
C ARG A 267 42.39 -12.32 17.34
N GLN A 268 42.65 -12.34 18.65
CA GLN A 268 42.12 -11.36 19.59
C GLN A 268 42.47 -9.97 19.05
N GLU A 269 41.46 -9.19 18.70
CA GLU A 269 41.63 -7.75 18.53
C GLU A 269 42.00 -7.19 19.90
N GLU A 270 43.29 -6.91 20.10
CA GLU A 270 43.73 -6.07 21.21
C GLU A 270 43.14 -4.67 20.97
N LEU A 271 42.27 -4.23 21.88
CA LEU A 271 41.82 -2.85 21.94
C LEU A 271 43.06 -1.96 22.14
N PHE A 272 43.45 -1.26 21.09
CA PHE A 272 44.32 -0.10 21.23
C PHE A 272 43.45 1.06 21.72
N GLU A 273 43.61 1.44 22.99
CA GLU A 273 43.17 2.75 23.45
C GLU A 273 44.01 3.82 22.75
N ASP A 274 43.35 4.65 21.96
CA ASP A 274 43.94 5.79 21.28
C ASP A 274 44.31 6.89 22.30
N PRO A 275 45.58 7.33 22.40
CA PRO A 275 45.95 8.43 23.28
C PRO A 275 46.21 9.69 22.47
N PHE A 276 45.18 10.26 21.83
CA PHE A 276 45.14 11.67 21.38
C PHE A 276 43.72 12.25 21.42
#